data_AF-A0A932X1P5-F1
#
_entry.id   AF-A0A932X1P5-F1
#
_cell.length_a   1.000
_cell.length_b   1.000
_cell.length_c   1.000
_cell.angle_alpha   90.00
_cell.angle_beta   90.00
_cell.angle_gamma   90.00
#
_symmetry.space_group_name_H-M   'P 1'
#
loop_
_entity.id
_entity.type
_entity.pdbx_description
1 polymer ?
#
loop_
_entity_poly.entity_id
_entity_poly.type
_entity_poly.pdbx_seq_one_letter_code
_entity_poly.pdbx_strand_id
1 'polypeptide(L)'
;MATAESRQPSRWGAHVLEGHLPGGSSFPDCVPGLIDQLALRLRIPREQMDGSLDSLEVVDATLRRMEDAEGIAPDDPDLIAPVVAYVGEVLRKAVDGEWEMVFDKEHQVWEPYIVDKRGRRYNPWLEPCKALLEDGLLFSAAWIELQQMY
;
A
#
# COMPACT_ATOMS: atom_id res chain seq x y z
N MET A 1 28.33 9.63 -31.17
CA MET A 1 28.49 9.59 -29.70
C MET A 1 27.44 10.50 -29.12
N ALA A 2 26.31 9.95 -28.67
CA ALA A 2 25.20 10.73 -28.13
C ALA A 2 25.46 10.96 -26.64
N THR A 3 25.54 12.25 -26.28
CA THR A 3 25.74 12.76 -24.94
C THR A 3 24.51 12.45 -24.09
N ALA A 4 24.72 11.85 -22.92
CA ALA A 4 23.68 11.53 -21.96
C ALA A 4 22.92 12.80 -21.56
N GLU A 5 21.61 12.82 -21.80
CA GLU A 5 20.70 13.82 -21.26
C GLU A 5 20.63 13.64 -19.73
N SER A 6 21.15 14.65 -19.03
CA SER A 6 20.97 14.82 -17.59
C SER A 6 19.48 14.96 -17.28
N ARG A 7 18.84 13.85 -16.89
CA ARG A 7 17.51 13.87 -16.28
C ARG A 7 17.61 14.59 -14.95
N GLN A 8 16.93 15.73 -14.83
CA GLN A 8 16.73 16.40 -13.56
C GLN A 8 15.92 15.46 -12.64
N PRO A 9 16.37 15.17 -11.41
CA PRO A 9 15.56 14.42 -10.47
C PRO A 9 14.31 15.23 -10.13
N SER A 10 13.15 14.60 -10.24
CA SER A 10 11.92 15.08 -9.63
C SER A 10 12.19 15.47 -8.18
N ARG A 11 11.48 16.48 -7.66
CA ARG A 11 11.54 16.84 -6.23
C ARG A 11 11.21 15.66 -5.30
N TRP A 12 10.63 14.59 -5.85
CA TRP A 12 10.57 13.24 -5.31
C TRP A 12 11.35 12.28 -6.22
N GLY A 13 12.67 12.21 -6.04
CA GLY A 13 13.53 11.25 -6.74
C GLY A 13 13.62 9.88 -6.05
N ALA A 14 12.95 9.73 -4.91
CA ALA A 14 12.90 8.52 -4.11
C ALA A 14 11.68 7.68 -4.47
N HIS A 15 11.84 6.36 -4.48
CA HIS A 15 10.73 5.44 -4.71
C HIS A 15 9.78 5.45 -3.50
N VAL A 16 8.47 5.38 -3.72
CA VAL A 16 7.48 5.56 -2.64
C VAL A 16 7.56 4.52 -1.51
N LEU A 17 8.15 3.36 -1.80
CA LEU A 17 8.39 2.29 -0.83
C LEU A 17 9.80 2.31 -0.22
N GLU A 18 10.68 3.20 -0.69
CA GLU A 18 12.07 3.27 -0.25
C GLU A 18 12.14 3.57 1.25
N GLY A 19 12.70 2.64 2.03
CA GLY A 19 12.82 2.78 3.48
C GLY A 19 11.56 2.49 4.29
N HIS A 20 10.43 2.16 3.65
CA HIS A 20 9.15 1.95 4.34
C HIS A 20 8.79 0.48 4.54
N LEU A 21 9.15 -0.42 3.62
CA LEU A 21 8.77 -1.84 3.73
C LEU A 21 9.74 -2.65 4.60
N PRO A 22 9.28 -3.25 5.72
CA PRO A 22 10.11 -4.12 6.52
C PRO A 22 10.35 -5.46 5.83
N GLY A 23 11.50 -6.08 6.10
CA GLY A 23 11.78 -7.46 5.70
C GLY A 23 12.11 -7.68 4.22
N GLY A 24 12.01 -6.67 3.35
CA GLY A 24 12.34 -6.79 1.93
C GLY A 24 11.54 -7.93 1.26
N SER A 25 12.21 -8.95 0.74
CA SER A 25 11.55 -10.12 0.15
C SER A 25 10.73 -10.96 1.15
N SER A 26 10.92 -10.76 2.46
CA SER A 26 10.14 -11.38 3.54
C SER A 26 9.00 -10.50 4.04
N PHE A 27 8.67 -9.41 3.36
CA PHE A 27 7.52 -8.56 3.71
C PHE A 27 6.21 -9.34 3.99
N PRO A 28 5.84 -10.39 3.21
CA PRO A 28 4.63 -11.16 3.48
C PRO A 28 4.58 -11.78 4.90
N ASP A 29 5.73 -12.11 5.48
CA ASP A 29 5.81 -12.67 6.84
C ASP A 29 5.48 -11.61 7.92
N CYS A 30 5.65 -10.33 7.59
CA CYS A 30 5.35 -9.20 8.47
C CYS A 30 3.89 -8.74 8.39
N VAL A 31 3.16 -9.11 7.33
CA VAL A 31 1.80 -8.62 7.04
C VAL A 31 0.83 -8.74 8.22
N PRO A 32 0.72 -9.88 8.94
CA PRO A 32 -0.21 -9.98 10.07
C PRO A 32 0.08 -8.94 11.16
N GLY A 33 1.35 -8.78 11.53
CA GLY A 33 1.76 -7.83 12.56
C GLY A 33 1.60 -6.37 12.12
N LEU A 34 1.80 -6.08 10.83
CA LEU A 34 1.55 -4.77 10.26
C LEU A 34 0.05 -4.40 10.31
N ILE A 35 -0.85 -5.35 10.06
CA ILE A 35 -2.29 -5.11 10.19
C ILE A 35 -2.68 -4.88 11.65
N ASP A 36 -2.08 -5.62 12.59
CA ASP A 36 -2.30 -5.39 14.03
C ASP A 36 -1.83 -3.97 14.45
N GLN A 37 -0.70 -3.52 13.92
CA GLN A 37 -0.22 -2.15 14.13
C GLN A 37 -1.18 -1.10 13.56
N LEU A 38 -1.70 -1.32 12.35
CA LEU A 38 -2.68 -0.42 11.75
C LEU A 38 -3.95 -0.33 12.61
N ALA A 39 -4.47 -1.47 13.05
CA ALA A 39 -5.66 -1.54 13.91
C ALA A 39 -5.47 -0.72 15.20
N LEU A 40 -4.31 -0.88 15.86
CA LEU A 40 -3.97 -0.13 17.06
C LEU A 40 -3.87 1.38 16.80
N ARG A 41 -3.23 1.78 15.70
CA ARG A 41 -3.01 3.19 15.37
C ARG A 41 -4.32 3.90 15.01
N LEU A 42 -5.17 3.23 14.25
CA LEU A 42 -6.50 3.73 13.88
C LEU A 42 -7.54 3.56 14.99
N ARG A 43 -7.18 2.89 16.09
CA ARG A 43 -8.11 2.51 17.18
C ARG A 43 -9.33 1.74 16.65
N ILE A 44 -9.13 0.94 15.61
CA ILE A 44 -10.15 0.04 15.04
C ILE A 44 -9.96 -1.34 15.68
N PRO A 45 -11.01 -1.99 16.21
CA PRO A 45 -10.90 -3.36 16.68
C PRO A 45 -10.40 -4.29 15.56
N ARG A 46 -9.46 -5.18 15.87
CA ARG A 46 -8.79 -6.02 14.88
C ARG A 46 -9.77 -6.88 14.07
N GLU A 47 -10.88 -7.26 14.69
CA GLU A 47 -11.95 -8.06 14.11
C GLU A 47 -12.74 -7.30 13.05
N GLN A 48 -12.73 -5.95 13.08
CA GLN A 48 -13.34 -5.11 12.05
C GLN A 48 -12.42 -4.92 10.84
N MET A 49 -11.15 -5.33 10.93
CA MET A 49 -10.19 -5.33 9.83
C MET A 49 -10.10 -6.73 9.20
N ASP A 50 -11.24 -7.24 8.74
CA ASP A 50 -11.41 -8.62 8.28
C ASP A 50 -10.92 -8.88 6.85
N GLY A 51 -10.39 -7.86 6.17
CA GLY A 51 -9.90 -7.95 4.79
C GLY A 51 -11.01 -8.01 3.74
N SER A 52 -12.23 -7.56 4.09
CA SER A 52 -13.30 -7.27 3.15
C SER A 52 -13.17 -5.86 2.55
N LEU A 53 -13.91 -5.57 1.47
CA LEU A 53 -13.98 -4.21 0.94
C LEU A 53 -14.65 -3.24 1.91
N ASP A 54 -15.71 -3.66 2.58
CA ASP A 54 -16.42 -2.87 3.60
C ASP A 54 -15.47 -2.46 4.74
N SER A 55 -14.59 -3.37 5.19
CA SER A 55 -13.59 -3.04 6.19
C SER A 55 -12.51 -2.08 5.70
N LEU A 56 -12.22 -2.05 4.39
CA LEU A 56 -11.31 -1.08 3.79
C LEU A 56 -11.91 0.33 3.74
N GLU A 57 -13.22 0.45 3.50
CA GLU A 57 -13.94 1.72 3.63
C GLU A 57 -13.84 2.29 5.04
N VAL A 58 -13.95 1.44 6.07
CA VAL A 58 -13.81 1.86 7.47
C VAL A 58 -12.40 2.37 7.76
N VAL A 59 -11.37 1.69 7.26
CA VAL A 59 -9.96 2.12 7.39
C VAL A 59 -9.73 3.46 6.69
N ASP A 60 -10.18 3.61 5.45
CA ASP A 60 -10.08 4.85 4.66
C ASP A 60 -10.80 6.02 5.34
N ALA A 61 -12.03 5.81 5.83
CA ALA A 61 -12.78 6.84 6.54
C ALA A 61 -12.12 7.24 7.88
N THR A 62 -11.44 6.31 8.54
CA THR A 62 -10.76 6.58 9.81
C THR A 62 -9.47 7.36 9.60
N LEU A 63 -8.68 7.01 8.59
CA LEU A 63 -7.46 7.75 8.23
C LEU A 63 -7.75 9.22 7.93
N ARG A 64 -8.80 9.53 7.17
CA ARG A 64 -9.22 10.92 6.91
C ARG A 64 -9.59 11.68 8.18
N ARG A 65 -10.35 11.04 9.07
CA ARG A 65 -10.73 11.69 10.34
C ARG A 65 -9.50 12.01 11.20
N MET A 66 -8.48 11.17 11.16
CA MET A 66 -7.24 11.39 11.93
C MET A 66 -6.39 12.50 11.33
N GLU A 67 -6.34 12.63 10.00
CA GLU A 67 -5.74 13.77 9.32
C GLU A 67 -6.42 15.08 9.77
N ASP A 68 -7.75 15.13 9.70
CA ASP A 68 -8.54 16.32 10.06
C ASP A 68 -8.46 16.68 11.56
N ALA A 69 -8.44 15.67 12.44
CA ALA A 69 -8.62 15.88 13.88
C ALA A 69 -7.33 15.79 14.71
N GLU A 70 -6.40 14.91 14.34
CA GLU A 70 -5.18 14.62 15.11
C GLU A 70 -3.92 15.17 14.41
N GLY A 71 -4.04 15.71 13.20
CA GLY A 71 -2.92 16.29 12.44
C GLY A 71 -1.85 15.25 12.10
N ILE A 72 -2.25 13.98 11.99
CA ILE A 72 -1.37 12.93 11.50
C ILE A 72 -1.02 13.29 10.06
N ALA A 73 0.27 13.46 9.83
CA ALA A 73 0.76 13.84 8.53
C ALA A 73 0.50 12.69 7.53
N PRO A 74 -0.07 12.96 6.35
CA PRO A 74 -0.37 11.94 5.35
C PRO A 74 0.88 11.16 4.91
N ASP A 75 2.06 11.76 5.06
CA ASP A 75 3.39 11.19 4.80
C ASP A 75 4.00 10.44 5.99
N ASP A 76 3.22 10.08 7.02
CA ASP A 76 3.72 9.34 8.18
C ASP A 76 4.33 7.99 7.73
N PRO A 77 5.66 7.83 7.82
CA PRO A 77 6.35 6.64 7.34
C PRO A 77 5.87 5.37 8.05
N ASP A 78 5.33 5.49 9.26
CA ASP A 78 4.80 4.38 10.05
C ASP A 78 3.47 3.86 9.50
N LEU A 79 2.77 4.61 8.64
CA LEU A 79 1.47 4.19 8.08
C LEU A 79 1.60 3.50 6.72
N ILE A 80 2.68 3.75 5.97
CA ILE A 80 2.85 3.23 4.62
C ILE A 80 2.84 1.68 4.61
N ALA A 81 3.74 1.03 5.34
CA ALA A 81 3.79 -0.44 5.34
C ALA A 81 2.51 -1.10 5.90
N PRO A 82 1.92 -0.62 7.02
CA PRO A 82 0.65 -1.14 7.51
C PRO A 82 -0.52 -0.99 6.53
N VAL A 83 -0.63 0.14 5.84
CA VAL A 83 -1.68 0.35 4.82
C VAL A 83 -1.46 -0.57 3.62
N VAL A 84 -0.24 -0.66 3.10
CA VAL A 84 0.10 -1.58 1.99
C VAL A 84 -0.21 -3.03 2.36
N ALA A 85 0.15 -3.44 3.58
CA ALA A 85 -0.15 -4.78 4.07
C ALA A 85 -1.66 -5.05 4.10
N TYR A 86 -2.45 -4.08 4.58
CA TYR A 86 -3.89 -4.24 4.69
C TYR A 86 -4.59 -4.25 3.33
N VAL A 87 -4.28 -3.29 2.46
CA VAL A 87 -4.83 -3.25 1.09
C VAL A 87 -4.46 -4.53 0.34
N GLY A 88 -3.22 -4.99 0.45
CA GLY A 88 -2.82 -6.24 -0.18
C GLY A 88 -3.54 -7.46 0.36
N GLU A 89 -3.85 -7.55 1.66
CA GLU A 89 -4.69 -8.65 2.19
C GLU A 89 -6.13 -8.59 1.67
N VAL A 90 -6.71 -7.39 1.50
CA VAL A 90 -8.02 -7.22 0.88
C VAL A 90 -7.99 -7.72 -0.56
N LEU A 91 -7.01 -7.29 -1.36
CA LEU A 91 -6.84 -7.73 -2.75
C LEU A 91 -6.59 -9.23 -2.82
N ARG A 92 -5.71 -9.78 -1.98
CA ARG A 92 -5.39 -11.21 -1.91
C ARG A 92 -6.63 -12.06 -1.70
N LYS A 93 -7.49 -11.66 -0.77
CA LYS A 93 -8.78 -12.34 -0.50
C LYS A 93 -9.76 -12.18 -1.66
N ALA A 94 -9.85 -10.98 -2.24
CA ALA A 94 -10.78 -10.69 -3.33
C ALA A 94 -10.49 -11.50 -4.61
N VAL A 95 -9.20 -11.74 -4.91
CA VAL A 95 -8.79 -12.44 -6.14
C VAL A 95 -8.34 -13.88 -5.92
N ASP A 96 -8.42 -14.39 -4.69
CA ASP A 96 -7.84 -15.68 -4.27
C ASP A 96 -6.38 -15.83 -4.73
N GLY A 97 -5.61 -14.77 -4.45
CA GLY A 97 -4.24 -14.60 -4.89
C GLY A 97 -3.20 -14.88 -3.82
N GLU A 98 -1.93 -14.68 -4.20
CA GLU A 98 -0.77 -14.84 -3.33
C GLU A 98 0.15 -13.62 -3.43
N TRP A 99 0.95 -13.38 -2.40
CA TRP A 99 1.96 -12.33 -2.41
C TRP A 99 3.13 -12.73 -3.31
N GLU A 100 3.54 -11.85 -4.21
CA GLU A 100 4.77 -11.94 -4.98
C GLU A 100 5.63 -10.72 -4.71
N MET A 101 6.87 -10.92 -4.29
CA MET A 101 7.84 -9.84 -4.12
C MET A 101 8.69 -9.71 -5.37
N VAL A 102 8.69 -8.53 -5.98
CA VAL A 102 9.47 -8.21 -7.17
C VAL A 102 10.56 -7.20 -6.79
N PHE A 103 11.81 -7.48 -7.12
CA PHE A 103 12.91 -6.56 -6.86
C PHE A 103 13.03 -5.56 -8.01
N ASP A 104 12.78 -4.29 -7.72
CA ASP A 104 13.11 -3.21 -8.64
C ASP A 104 14.60 -2.86 -8.53
N LYS A 105 15.31 -3.00 -9.66
CA LYS A 105 16.74 -2.73 -9.76
C LYS A 105 17.05 -1.24 -9.88
N GLU A 106 16.12 -0.43 -10.40
CA GLU A 106 16.34 1.01 -10.56
C GLU A 106 16.37 1.69 -9.19
N HIS A 107 15.40 1.35 -8.34
CA HIS A 107 15.27 1.94 -7.01
C HIS A 107 15.80 1.05 -5.86
N GLN A 108 16.35 -0.14 -6.17
CA GLN A 108 16.93 -1.07 -5.18
C GLN A 108 15.95 -1.44 -4.05
N VAL A 109 14.67 -1.61 -4.40
CA VAL A 109 13.57 -1.82 -3.46
C VAL A 109 12.78 -3.06 -3.82
N TRP A 110 12.18 -3.70 -2.82
CA TRP A 110 11.24 -4.80 -3.04
C TRP A 110 9.82 -4.25 -3.13
N GLU A 111 9.14 -4.55 -4.22
CA GLU A 111 7.76 -4.18 -4.47
C GLU A 111 6.85 -5.39 -4.23
N PRO A 112 5.84 -5.28 -3.37
CA PRO A 112 4.88 -6.34 -3.15
C PRO A 112 3.77 -6.28 -4.20
N TYR A 113 3.39 -7.42 -4.75
CA TYR A 113 2.25 -7.58 -5.66
C TYR A 113 1.35 -8.71 -5.17
N ILE A 114 0.07 -8.65 -5.54
CA ILE A 114 -0.84 -9.79 -5.43
C ILE A 114 -0.95 -10.44 -6.80
N VAL A 115 -0.79 -11.75 -6.87
CA VAL A 115 -0.90 -12.52 -8.12
C VAL A 115 -2.03 -13.53 -8.02
N ASP A 116 -2.99 -13.47 -8.95
CA ASP A 116 -4.07 -14.45 -9.00
C ASP A 116 -3.65 -15.75 -9.72
N LYS A 117 -4.52 -16.76 -9.70
CA LYS A 117 -4.28 -18.06 -10.37
C LYS A 117 -4.11 -17.96 -11.90
N ARG A 118 -4.45 -16.82 -12.51
CA ARG A 118 -4.29 -16.55 -13.94
C ARG A 118 -2.96 -15.83 -14.23
N GLY A 119 -2.16 -15.54 -13.20
CA GLY A 119 -0.90 -14.80 -13.32
C GLY A 119 -1.09 -13.30 -13.48
N ARG A 120 -2.29 -12.77 -13.20
CA ARG A 120 -2.52 -11.31 -13.21
C ARG A 120 -1.97 -10.71 -11.93
N ARG A 121 -1.21 -9.62 -12.08
CA ARG A 121 -0.60 -8.87 -10.98
C ARG A 121 -1.47 -7.66 -10.63
N TYR A 122 -1.65 -7.44 -9.34
CA TYR A 122 -2.37 -6.31 -8.76
C TYR A 122 -1.43 -5.55 -7.85
N ASN A 123 -1.49 -4.22 -7.88
CA ASN A 123 -0.56 -3.37 -7.15
C ASN A 123 -1.21 -2.87 -5.83
N PRO A 124 -0.83 -3.41 -4.66
CA PRO A 124 -1.41 -3.02 -3.36
C PRO A 124 -0.82 -1.72 -2.77
N TRP A 125 0.09 -1.04 -3.46
CA TRP A 125 0.85 0.07 -2.88
C TRP A 125 0.85 1.36 -3.69
N LEU A 126 0.78 1.32 -5.02
CA LEU A 126 0.93 2.53 -5.84
C LEU A 126 -0.16 3.57 -5.53
N GLU A 127 -1.41 3.22 -5.79
CA GLU A 127 -2.54 4.12 -5.54
C GLU A 127 -2.77 4.36 -4.04
N PRO A 128 -2.64 3.36 -3.14
CA PRO A 128 -2.71 3.60 -1.70
C PRO A 128 -1.66 4.57 -1.16
N CYS A 129 -0.39 4.41 -1.54
CA CYS A 129 0.67 5.31 -1.09
C CYS A 129 0.53 6.70 -1.72
N LYS A 130 0.10 6.77 -2.99
CA LYS A 130 -0.21 8.06 -3.62
C LYS A 130 -1.36 8.77 -2.90
N ALA A 131 -2.40 8.04 -2.52
CA ALA A 131 -3.52 8.57 -1.74
C ALA A 131 -3.05 9.06 -0.37
N LEU A 132 -2.16 8.33 0.31
CA LEU A 132 -1.52 8.80 1.53
C LEU A 132 -0.66 10.05 1.30
N LEU A 133 0.04 10.20 0.18
CA LEU A 133 0.99 11.31 -0.01
C LEU A 133 0.39 12.57 -0.65
N GLU A 134 -0.74 12.46 -1.34
CA GLU A 134 -1.34 13.52 -2.16
C GLU A 134 -2.78 13.89 -1.72
N ASP A 135 -3.20 13.55 -0.50
CA ASP A 135 -4.54 13.78 0.08
C ASP A 135 -5.69 13.03 -0.65
N GLY A 136 -5.42 11.80 -1.12
CA GLY A 136 -6.32 10.97 -1.94
C GLY A 136 -7.12 9.90 -1.18
N LEU A 137 -8.06 9.22 -1.87
CA LEU A 137 -8.95 8.20 -1.28
C LEU A 137 -8.33 6.79 -1.40
N LEU A 138 -8.01 6.11 -0.29
CA LEU A 138 -7.54 4.71 -0.30
C LEU A 138 -8.58 3.74 -0.86
N PHE A 139 -9.86 4.05 -0.63
CA PHE A 139 -10.95 3.27 -1.21
C PHE A 139 -11.00 3.41 -2.73
N SER A 140 -10.80 4.62 -3.28
CA SER A 140 -10.74 4.81 -4.73
C SER A 140 -9.54 4.11 -5.36
N ALA A 141 -8.41 4.05 -4.66
CA ALA A 141 -7.20 3.37 -5.08
C ALA A 141 -7.41 1.85 -5.24
N ALA A 142 -7.94 1.18 -4.22
CA ALA A 142 -8.25 -0.24 -4.30
C ALA A 142 -9.40 -0.54 -5.29
N TRP A 143 -10.38 0.37 -5.38
CA TRP A 143 -11.48 0.26 -6.33
C TRP A 143 -11.04 0.41 -7.79
N ILE A 144 -10.03 1.25 -8.10
CA ILE A 144 -9.44 1.37 -9.46
C ILE A 144 -8.81 0.04 -9.90
N GLU A 145 -8.06 -0.62 -9.02
CA GLU A 145 -7.44 -1.92 -9.32
C GLU A 145 -8.51 -3.02 -9.49
N LEU A 146 -9.58 -2.99 -8.71
CA LEU A 146 -10.70 -3.93 -8.82
C LEU A 146 -11.61 -3.65 -10.01
N GLN A 147 -11.71 -2.41 -10.50
CA GLN A 147 -12.44 -2.08 -11.73
C GLN A 147 -11.78 -2.65 -12.99
N GLN A 148 -10.47 -2.92 -12.99
CA GLN A 148 -9.82 -3.66 -14.07
C GLN A 148 -10.20 -5.16 -14.09
N MET A 149 -11.02 -5.64 -13.14
CA MET A 149 -11.54 -7.00 -13.11
C MET A 149 -12.87 -7.18 -13.87
N TYR A 150 -13.56 -6.09 -14.22
CA TYR A 150 -14.82 -6.09 -14.99
C TYR A 150 -14.63 -5.43 -16.36
#